data_AF-A0A0J7K6X8-F1
#
_entry.id   AF-A0A0J7K6X8-F1
#
_cell.length_a   1.000
_cell.length_b   1.000
_cell.length_c   1.000
_cell.angle_alpha   90.00
_cell.angle_beta   90.00
_cell.angle_gamma   90.00
#
_symmetry.space_group_name_H-M   'P 1'
#
loop_
_entity.id
_entity.type
_entity.pdbx_description
1 polymer ?
#
loop_
_entity_poly.entity_id
_entity_poly.type
_entity_poly.pdbx_seq_one_letter_code
_entity_poly.pdbx_strand_id
1 'polypeptide(L)'
;MGVPAFFRWLSRKYPSVIVECIEQKTVNADGVCIPINSADPNPNGVEFDNLYLDMNGIIHPCTHPEDKPAPKDEDEMMEAIFECIDRLFRIVRPRKLLYMAIDGVGTPFMARLSACLHYYIHERLNNDPGWRNIKVILSDANVPGEGEHKIMDFIRRQRSQPDHDPNTQHVLCGADADLIMLGLATHEPNFTIIREEFKPNKPKPCDICGQLGHEMRECTGSEPNQRQEEAAFGSECQYIFVRLNVLREYLERELSMPNLPFKYDFERAVDDWVFMCFFVGNDFLPHLPSLEIREGAIDRLVALYKKAVYKTGVRIFLMNEKKLFIL
;
A
#
# COMPACT_ATOMS: atom_id res chain seq x y z
N MET A 1 -13.45 6.49 8.01
CA MET A 1 -13.26 5.03 7.84
C MET A 1 -11.88 4.67 8.32
N GLY A 2 -11.70 3.61 9.12
CA GLY A 2 -10.34 3.15 9.41
C GLY A 2 -9.84 2.27 8.28
N VAL A 3 -8.58 2.42 7.86
CA VAL A 3 -7.86 1.49 6.99
C VAL A 3 -8.16 0.02 7.33
N PRO A 4 -8.16 -0.40 8.61
CA PRO A 4 -8.44 -1.80 8.97
C PRO A 4 -9.88 -2.25 8.64
N ALA A 5 -10.85 -1.34 8.65
CA ALA A 5 -12.25 -1.68 8.39
C ALA A 5 -12.50 -1.94 6.91
N PHE A 6 -11.94 -1.10 6.02
CA PHE A 6 -12.05 -1.27 4.58
C PHE A 6 -11.34 -2.55 4.11
N PHE A 7 -10.09 -2.76 4.54
CA PHE A 7 -9.34 -3.96 4.20
C PHE A 7 -10.01 -5.25 4.68
N ARG A 8 -10.59 -5.23 5.89
CA ARG A 8 -11.36 -6.37 6.40
C ARG A 8 -12.62 -6.67 5.59
N TRP A 9 -13.30 -5.64 5.10
CA TRP A 9 -14.44 -5.82 4.21
C TRP A 9 -13.99 -6.39 2.86
N LEU A 10 -12.93 -5.81 2.28
CA LEU A 10 -12.35 -6.24 1.01
C LEU A 10 -11.91 -7.70 1.05
N SER A 11 -11.16 -8.10 2.10
CA SER A 11 -10.63 -9.46 2.23
C SER A 11 -11.73 -10.51 2.42
N ARG A 12 -12.83 -10.15 3.08
CA ARG A 12 -13.99 -11.02 3.25
C ARG A 12 -14.80 -11.16 1.97
N LYS A 13 -14.99 -10.06 1.23
CA LYS A 13 -15.85 -10.02 0.05
C LYS A 13 -15.14 -10.54 -1.20
N TYR A 14 -13.86 -10.22 -1.36
CA TYR A 14 -13.04 -10.56 -2.52
C TYR A 14 -11.73 -11.25 -2.07
N PRO A 15 -11.81 -12.49 -1.55
CA PRO A 15 -10.67 -13.15 -0.91
C PRO A 15 -9.47 -13.33 -1.84
N SER A 16 -9.70 -13.54 -3.14
CA SER A 16 -8.63 -13.75 -4.13
C SER A 16 -7.82 -12.49 -4.46
N VAL A 17 -8.27 -11.31 -4.01
CA VAL A 17 -7.55 -10.04 -4.22
C VAL A 17 -6.25 -10.02 -3.41
N ILE A 18 -6.23 -10.67 -2.25
CA ILE A 18 -5.09 -10.68 -1.33
C ILE A 18 -4.30 -11.98 -1.49
N VAL A 19 -2.99 -11.87 -1.65
CA VAL A 19 -2.07 -13.01 -1.64
C VAL A 19 -0.84 -12.70 -0.77
N GLU A 20 -0.32 -13.70 -0.08
CA GLU A 20 0.92 -13.56 0.70
C GLU A 20 2.13 -13.40 -0.24
N CYS A 21 3.06 -12.53 0.14
CA CYS A 21 4.32 -12.39 -0.58
C CYS A 21 5.26 -13.55 -0.24
N ILE A 22 5.91 -14.10 -1.26
CA ILE A 22 6.97 -15.08 -1.11
C ILE A 22 8.30 -14.32 -0.98
N GLU A 23 8.88 -14.39 0.20
CA GLU A 23 10.19 -13.83 0.51
C GLU A 23 11.26 -14.93 0.49
N GLN A 24 12.34 -14.72 -0.27
CA GLN A 24 13.51 -15.58 -0.14
C GLN A 24 14.23 -15.23 1.16
N LYS A 25 14.39 -16.22 2.04
CA LYS A 25 15.14 -16.04 3.28
C LYS A 25 16.62 -15.89 2.97
N THR A 26 17.24 -14.87 3.57
CA THR A 26 18.68 -14.61 3.46
C THR A 26 19.51 -15.58 4.29
N VAL A 27 18.88 -16.41 5.13
CA VAL A 27 19.56 -17.36 6.02
C VAL A 27 18.91 -18.73 5.88
N ASN A 28 19.72 -19.75 5.62
CA ASN A 28 19.27 -21.15 5.59
C ASN A 28 19.03 -21.71 6.99
N ALA A 29 18.39 -22.89 7.08
CA ALA A 29 18.14 -23.59 8.35
C ALA A 29 19.41 -23.81 9.20
N ASP A 30 20.59 -23.83 8.56
CA ASP A 30 21.90 -24.00 9.20
C ASP A 30 22.60 -22.67 9.58
N GLY A 31 21.90 -21.54 9.47
CA GLY A 31 22.47 -20.22 9.81
C GLY A 31 23.39 -19.60 8.75
N VAL A 32 23.51 -20.22 7.57
CA VAL A 32 24.35 -19.72 6.47
C VAL A 32 23.63 -18.62 5.68
N CYS A 33 24.28 -17.46 5.52
CA CYS A 33 23.78 -16.38 4.67
C CYS A 33 23.79 -16.80 3.18
N ILE A 34 22.62 -16.83 2.56
CA ILE A 34 22.47 -17.02 1.12
C ILE A 34 22.44 -15.64 0.46
N PRO A 35 23.35 -15.35 -0.49
CA PRO A 35 23.26 -14.13 -1.28
C PRO A 35 22.00 -14.19 -2.15
N ILE A 36 21.07 -13.24 -1.96
CA ILE A 36 19.89 -13.09 -2.81
C ILE A 36 20.28 -12.22 -4.00
N ASN A 37 20.17 -12.76 -5.21
CA ASN A 37 20.32 -11.99 -6.42
C ASN A 37 18.96 -11.48 -6.91
N SER A 38 18.69 -10.19 -6.69
CA SER A 38 17.44 -9.55 -7.13
C SER A 38 17.29 -9.50 -8.66
N ALA A 39 18.34 -9.81 -9.43
CA ALA A 39 18.25 -9.97 -10.89
C ALA A 39 17.63 -11.32 -11.32
N ASP A 40 17.54 -12.30 -10.42
CA ASP A 40 16.89 -13.59 -10.70
C ASP A 40 15.36 -13.42 -10.81
N PRO A 41 14.65 -14.35 -11.48
CA PRO A 41 13.19 -14.32 -11.59
C PRO A 41 12.48 -14.16 -10.24
N ASN A 42 11.40 -13.40 -10.22
CA ASN A 42 10.68 -13.10 -8.99
C ASN A 42 9.99 -14.37 -8.44
N PRO A 43 10.24 -14.76 -7.17
CA PRO A 43 9.66 -15.97 -6.58
C PRO A 43 8.13 -15.93 -6.44
N ASN A 44 7.51 -14.75 -6.53
CA ASN A 44 6.06 -14.58 -6.48
C ASN A 44 5.34 -15.01 -7.78
N GLY A 45 6.09 -15.43 -8.81
CA GLY A 45 5.54 -15.87 -10.09
C GLY A 45 5.01 -14.75 -10.98
N VAL A 46 5.25 -13.49 -10.59
CA VAL A 46 4.90 -12.28 -11.33
C VAL A 46 6.12 -11.35 -11.33
N GLU A 47 6.46 -10.83 -12.51
CA GLU A 47 7.49 -9.80 -12.66
C GLU A 47 6.85 -8.42 -12.60
N PHE A 48 7.56 -7.47 -11.98
CA PHE A 48 7.09 -6.10 -11.83
C PHE A 48 8.02 -5.14 -12.54
N ASP A 49 7.46 -4.19 -13.28
CA ASP A 49 8.25 -3.19 -14.00
C ASP A 49 8.62 -2.04 -13.09
N ASN A 50 7.62 -1.48 -12.40
CA ASN A 50 7.76 -0.26 -11.63
C ASN A 50 7.37 -0.49 -10.17
N LEU A 51 8.29 -0.19 -9.25
CA LEU A 51 8.04 -0.12 -7.82
C LEU A 51 7.95 1.36 -7.40
N TYR A 52 6.85 1.72 -6.75
CA TYR A 52 6.62 3.02 -6.16
C TYR A 52 6.59 2.89 -4.64
N LEU A 53 7.37 3.70 -3.93
CA LEU A 53 7.43 3.72 -2.48
C LEU A 53 6.85 5.04 -1.98
N ASP A 54 5.73 4.96 -1.26
CA ASP A 54 5.36 6.01 -0.33
C ASP A 54 6.30 5.94 0.88
N MET A 55 7.26 6.87 0.93
CA MET A 55 8.30 6.85 1.94
C MET A 55 7.76 7.14 3.33
N ASN A 56 6.64 7.86 3.46
CA ASN A 56 6.07 8.14 4.77
C ASN A 56 5.56 6.86 5.44
N GLY A 57 5.00 5.94 4.65
CA GLY A 57 4.64 4.59 5.09
C GLY A 57 5.82 3.73 5.55
N ILE A 58 7.06 4.10 5.21
CA ILE A 58 8.30 3.42 5.64
C ILE A 58 8.95 4.17 6.82
N ILE A 59 9.06 5.49 6.73
CA ILE A 59 9.72 6.34 7.74
C ILE A 59 9.03 6.21 9.10
N HIS A 60 7.69 6.21 9.15
CA HIS A 60 6.96 6.14 10.40
C HIS A 60 7.23 4.84 11.18
N PRO A 61 7.05 3.63 10.60
CA PRO A 61 7.38 2.38 11.29
C PRO A 61 8.86 2.22 11.65
N CYS A 62 9.78 2.75 10.83
CA CYS A 62 11.21 2.67 11.09
C CYS A 62 11.67 3.58 12.24
N THR A 63 11.00 4.73 12.44
CA THR A 63 11.35 5.69 13.50
C THR A 63 10.59 5.44 14.82
N HIS A 64 9.39 4.88 14.73
CA HIS A 64 8.51 4.61 15.88
C HIS A 64 7.85 3.23 15.74
N PRO A 65 8.61 2.13 15.79
CA PRO A 65 8.05 0.78 15.67
C PRO A 65 7.11 0.46 16.83
N GLU A 66 5.94 -0.14 16.55
CA GLU A 66 4.99 -0.56 17.60
C GLU A 66 5.48 -1.80 18.38
N ASP A 67 6.17 -2.72 17.71
CA ASP A 67 6.52 -4.05 18.24
C ASP A 67 8.01 -4.19 18.61
N LYS A 68 8.81 -3.12 18.46
CA LYS A 68 10.27 -3.11 18.72
C LYS A 68 10.67 -1.85 19.49
N PRO A 69 11.83 -1.83 20.18
CA PRO A 69 12.37 -0.60 20.73
C PRO A 69 12.57 0.45 19.63
N ALA A 70 12.28 1.72 19.93
CA ALA A 70 12.57 2.81 19.02
C ALA A 70 14.10 2.95 18.80
N PRO A 71 14.54 3.35 17.60
CA PRO A 71 15.95 3.66 17.33
C PRO A 71 16.47 4.73 18.30
N LYS A 72 17.75 4.60 18.69
CA LYS A 72 18.38 5.50 19.68
C LYS A 72 18.72 6.87 19.10
N ASP A 73 19.06 6.91 17.81
CA ASP A 73 19.53 8.09 17.10
C ASP A 73 19.09 8.05 15.64
N GLU A 74 19.38 9.14 14.91
CA GLU A 74 19.00 9.25 13.49
C GLU A 74 19.77 8.28 12.61
N ASP A 75 20.97 7.83 13.00
CA ASP A 75 21.77 6.90 12.21
C ASP A 75 21.11 5.50 12.22
N GLU A 76 20.70 5.01 13.39
CA GLU A 76 19.90 3.78 13.51
C GLU A 76 18.55 3.91 12.74
N MET A 77 17.94 5.10 12.70
CA MET A 77 16.73 5.34 11.89
C MET A 77 17.00 5.20 10.39
N MET A 78 18.11 5.77 9.88
CA MET A 78 18.47 5.66 8.46
C MET A 78 18.76 4.20 8.07
N GLU A 79 19.48 3.47 8.90
CA GLU A 79 19.75 2.04 8.69
C GLU A 79 18.46 1.23 8.60
N ALA A 80 17.52 1.46 9.53
CA ALA A 80 16.21 0.81 9.50
C ALA A 80 15.40 1.14 8.24
N ILE A 81 15.44 2.39 7.77
CA ILE A 81 14.79 2.82 6.52
C ILE A 81 15.42 2.09 5.33
N PHE A 82 16.75 2.05 5.24
CA PHE A 82 17.46 1.39 4.13
C PHE A 82 17.20 -0.11 4.11
N GLU A 83 17.19 -0.77 5.27
CA GLU A 83 16.86 -2.19 5.38
C GLU A 83 15.42 -2.47 4.90
N CYS A 84 14.48 -1.59 5.24
CA CYS A 84 13.09 -1.70 4.79
C CYS A 84 12.98 -1.57 3.26
N ILE A 85 13.65 -0.57 2.66
CA ILE A 85 13.69 -0.39 1.21
C ILE A 85 14.32 -1.61 0.53
N ASP A 86 15.44 -2.11 1.05
CA ASP A 86 16.10 -3.29 0.48
C ASP A 86 15.22 -4.54 0.55
N ARG A 87 14.48 -4.72 1.65
CA ARG A 87 13.54 -5.83 1.82
C ARG A 87 12.43 -5.75 0.78
N LEU A 88 11.78 -4.58 0.64
CA LEU A 88 10.76 -4.34 -0.38
C LEU A 88 11.30 -4.57 -1.80
N PHE A 89 12.51 -4.08 -2.08
CA PHE A 89 13.19 -4.29 -3.35
C PHE A 89 13.42 -5.78 -3.65
N ARG A 90 13.85 -6.56 -2.66
CA ARG A 90 14.07 -8.02 -2.79
C ARG A 90 12.77 -8.80 -3.06
N ILE A 91 11.65 -8.34 -2.50
CA ILE A 91 10.31 -8.91 -2.70
C ILE A 91 9.79 -8.60 -4.10
N VAL A 92 9.84 -7.33 -4.51
CA VAL A 92 9.20 -6.85 -5.73
C VAL A 92 10.10 -7.02 -6.98
N ARG A 93 11.41 -6.82 -6.84
CA ARG A 93 12.41 -6.91 -7.92
C ARG A 93 12.00 -6.11 -9.17
N PRO A 94 11.84 -4.78 -9.06
CA PRO A 94 11.43 -3.96 -10.19
C PRO A 94 12.42 -4.09 -11.36
N ARG A 95 11.90 -4.16 -12.59
CA ARG A 95 12.72 -4.36 -13.81
C ARG A 95 12.99 -3.09 -14.60
N LYS A 96 12.22 -2.02 -14.39
CA LYS A 96 12.32 -0.77 -15.14
C LYS A 96 12.49 0.46 -14.25
N LEU A 97 11.72 0.59 -13.17
CA LEU A 97 11.68 1.81 -12.36
C LEU A 97 11.56 1.53 -10.86
N LEU A 98 12.34 2.27 -10.07
CA LEU A 98 12.08 2.52 -8.65
C LEU A 98 11.77 4.01 -8.46
N TYR A 99 10.60 4.33 -7.94
CA TYR A 99 10.18 5.70 -7.63
C TYR A 99 9.95 5.83 -6.13
N MET A 100 10.65 6.76 -5.47
CA MET A 100 10.53 7.01 -4.04
C MET A 100 9.96 8.41 -3.82
N ALA A 101 8.84 8.51 -3.12
CA ALA A 101 8.14 9.77 -2.87
C ALA A 101 8.09 10.06 -1.38
N ILE A 102 8.68 11.17 -0.96
CA ILE A 102 8.58 11.70 0.40
C ILE A 102 7.53 12.81 0.41
N ASP A 103 6.74 12.94 1.47
CA ASP A 103 5.81 14.08 1.61
C ASP A 103 6.56 15.42 1.63
N GLY A 104 5.93 16.45 1.06
CA GLY A 104 6.52 17.79 0.90
C GLY A 104 6.76 18.60 2.18
N VAL A 105 6.79 17.97 3.37
CA VAL A 105 7.00 18.68 4.65
C VAL A 105 8.50 18.83 4.93
N GLY A 106 8.98 20.08 4.93
CA GLY A 106 10.39 20.39 5.16
C GLY A 106 10.75 20.44 6.65
N THR A 107 11.48 19.45 7.14
CA THR A 107 12.13 19.47 8.47
C THR A 107 13.64 19.27 8.33
N PRO A 108 14.46 19.66 9.33
CA PRO A 108 15.90 19.38 9.32
C PRO A 108 16.20 17.87 9.18
N PHE A 109 15.37 17.02 9.79
CA PHE A 109 15.44 15.57 9.62
C PHE A 109 15.19 15.16 8.16
N MET A 110 14.14 15.67 7.51
CA MET A 110 13.83 15.34 6.11
C MET A 110 14.94 15.78 5.14
N ALA A 111 15.62 16.90 5.42
CA ALA A 111 16.78 17.33 4.64
C ALA A 111 17.96 16.34 4.77
N ARG A 112 18.25 15.85 5.97
CA ARG A 112 19.29 14.82 6.21
C ARG A 112 18.89 13.48 5.58
N LEU A 113 17.64 13.06 5.75
CA LEU A 113 17.10 11.85 5.11
C LEU A 113 17.26 11.90 3.60
N SER A 114 16.96 13.04 2.97
CA SER A 114 17.11 13.21 1.51
C SER A 114 18.57 13.04 1.08
N ALA A 115 19.53 13.63 1.81
CA ALA A 115 20.96 13.46 1.55
C ALA A 115 21.41 11.99 1.71
N CYS A 116 20.96 11.33 2.78
CA CYS A 116 21.24 9.92 3.04
C CYS A 116 20.66 9.00 1.95
N LEU A 117 19.43 9.26 1.48
CA LEU A 117 18.81 8.52 0.39
C LEU A 117 19.56 8.70 -0.94
N HIS A 118 20.04 9.91 -1.24
CA HIS A 118 20.90 10.11 -2.41
C HIS A 118 22.16 9.25 -2.35
N TYR A 119 22.84 9.21 -1.21
CA TYR A 119 24.00 8.33 -1.01
C TYR A 119 23.63 6.85 -1.17
N TYR A 120 22.56 6.41 -0.50
CA TYR A 120 22.05 5.04 -0.58
C TYR A 120 21.76 4.61 -2.02
N ILE A 121 21.07 5.44 -2.81
CA ILE A 121 20.78 5.16 -4.23
C ILE A 121 22.08 5.00 -5.02
N HIS A 122 23.05 5.91 -4.85
CA HIS A 122 24.33 5.83 -5.55
C HIS A 122 25.12 4.58 -5.16
N GLU A 123 25.12 4.20 -3.89
CA GLU A 123 25.76 2.98 -3.42
C GLU A 123 25.11 1.75 -4.07
N ARG A 124 23.77 1.65 -4.03
CA ARG A 124 23.03 0.50 -4.57
C ARG A 124 23.21 0.38 -6.09
N LEU A 125 23.15 1.48 -6.83
CA LEU A 125 23.40 1.48 -8.29
C LEU A 125 24.80 0.97 -8.66
N ASN A 126 25.81 1.21 -7.82
CA ASN A 126 27.18 0.78 -8.09
C ASN A 126 27.44 -0.68 -7.66
N ASN A 127 26.81 -1.12 -6.57
CA ASN A 127 27.17 -2.37 -5.90
C ASN A 127 26.13 -3.49 -6.05
N ASP A 128 24.84 -3.17 -6.22
CA ASP A 128 23.76 -4.17 -6.33
C ASP A 128 23.44 -4.49 -7.81
N PRO A 129 23.62 -5.75 -8.27
CA PRO A 129 23.28 -6.15 -9.64
C PRO A 129 21.82 -5.91 -10.04
N GLY A 130 20.88 -5.99 -9.10
CA GLY A 130 19.46 -5.76 -9.33
C GLY A 130 19.13 -4.31 -9.67
N TRP A 131 19.98 -3.36 -9.28
CA TRP A 131 19.78 -1.93 -9.52
C TRP A 131 20.41 -1.44 -10.83
N ARG A 132 21.30 -2.21 -11.46
CA ARG A 132 22.12 -1.74 -12.61
C ARG A 132 21.32 -1.28 -13.83
N ASN A 133 20.16 -1.89 -14.07
CA ASN A 133 19.36 -1.68 -15.29
C ASN A 133 18.00 -1.02 -15.03
N ILE A 134 17.81 -0.41 -13.85
CA ILE A 134 16.58 0.31 -13.53
C ILE A 134 16.81 1.81 -13.48
N LYS A 135 15.77 2.58 -13.77
CA LYS A 135 15.73 4.00 -13.46
C LYS A 135 15.36 4.17 -11.99
N VAL A 136 16.07 5.02 -11.26
CA VAL A 136 15.68 5.41 -9.89
C VAL A 136 15.29 6.88 -9.88
N ILE A 137 14.12 7.20 -9.33
CA ILE A 137 13.62 8.56 -9.16
C ILE A 137 13.37 8.79 -7.66
N LEU A 138 14.01 9.81 -7.10
CA LEU A 138 13.72 10.31 -5.77
C LEU A 138 12.97 11.64 -5.90
N SER A 139 11.73 11.67 -5.40
CA SER A 139 10.94 12.88 -5.22
C SER A 139 10.96 13.24 -3.74
N ASP A 140 11.96 14.05 -3.35
CA ASP A 140 12.22 14.43 -1.97
C ASP A 140 11.14 15.36 -1.37
N ALA A 141 11.37 15.75 -0.11
CA ALA A 141 10.49 16.64 0.64
C ALA A 141 10.49 18.10 0.13
N ASN A 142 11.41 18.49 -0.78
CA ASN A 142 11.40 19.82 -1.39
C ASN A 142 10.39 19.92 -2.54
N VAL A 143 9.97 18.77 -3.09
CA VAL A 143 8.86 18.72 -4.05
C VAL A 143 7.55 18.83 -3.27
N PRO A 144 6.63 19.76 -3.61
CA PRO A 144 5.35 19.87 -2.91
C PRO A 144 4.42 18.69 -3.21
N GLY A 145 3.53 18.37 -2.26
CA GLY A 145 2.51 17.33 -2.37
C GLY A 145 2.77 16.08 -1.51
N GLU A 146 1.72 15.31 -1.28
CA GLU A 146 1.75 14.03 -0.59
C GLU A 146 2.38 12.94 -1.49
N GLY A 147 3.07 11.98 -0.88
CA GLY A 147 3.85 10.94 -1.53
C GLY A 147 3.02 10.12 -2.51
N GLU A 148 1.90 9.55 -2.03
CA GLU A 148 0.94 8.83 -2.86
C GLU A 148 0.41 9.68 -4.03
N HIS A 149 0.11 10.95 -3.81
CA HIS A 149 -0.39 11.84 -4.86
C HIS A 149 0.66 12.17 -5.92
N LYS A 150 1.93 12.36 -5.52
CA LYS A 150 3.08 12.52 -6.44
C LYS A 150 3.24 11.29 -7.32
N ILE A 151 3.15 10.10 -6.74
CA ILE A 151 3.22 8.82 -7.46
C ILE A 151 2.06 8.73 -8.47
N MET A 152 0.84 8.98 -8.02
CA MET A 152 -0.33 8.90 -8.88
C MET A 152 -0.29 9.92 -10.03
N ASP A 153 0.22 11.12 -9.79
CA ASP A 153 0.46 12.13 -10.83
C ASP A 153 1.52 11.67 -11.84
N PHE A 154 2.60 11.05 -11.37
CA PHE A 154 3.62 10.47 -12.23
C PHE A 154 3.04 9.39 -13.15
N ILE A 155 2.27 8.44 -12.60
CA ILE A 155 1.64 7.35 -13.36
C ILE A 155 0.68 7.91 -14.41
N ARG A 156 -0.18 8.87 -14.03
CA ARG A 156 -1.10 9.54 -14.98
C ARG A 156 -0.36 10.22 -16.13
N ARG A 157 0.74 10.91 -15.83
CA ARG A 157 1.56 11.58 -16.86
C ARG A 157 2.25 10.57 -17.77
N GLN A 158 2.76 9.46 -17.22
CA GLN A 158 3.33 8.37 -18.01
C GLN A 158 2.28 7.77 -18.95
N ARG A 159 1.10 7.41 -18.44
CA ARG A 159 0.00 6.85 -19.24
C ARG A 159 -0.43 7.75 -20.40
N SER A 160 -0.32 9.06 -20.23
CA SER A 160 -0.65 10.04 -21.29
C SER A 160 0.41 10.15 -22.40
N GLN A 161 1.60 9.55 -22.21
CA GLN A 161 2.65 9.56 -23.23
C GLN A 161 2.36 8.54 -24.34
N PRO A 162 2.70 8.85 -25.60
CA PRO A 162 2.44 7.96 -26.74
C PRO A 162 3.29 6.68 -26.75
N ASP A 163 4.41 6.67 -26.03
CA ASP A 163 5.34 5.55 -25.91
C ASP A 163 5.14 4.70 -24.64
N HIS A 164 4.09 5.00 -23.86
CA HIS A 164 3.74 4.21 -22.68
C HIS A 164 3.31 2.79 -23.04
N ASP A 165 3.90 1.81 -22.36
CA ASP A 165 3.51 0.40 -22.46
C ASP A 165 2.27 0.14 -21.59
N PRO A 166 1.09 -0.12 -22.18
CA PRO A 166 -0.16 -0.33 -21.43
C PRO A 166 -0.18 -1.63 -20.61
N ASN A 167 0.84 -2.50 -20.77
CA ASN A 167 0.97 -3.73 -19.99
C ASN A 167 1.94 -3.57 -18.81
N THR A 168 2.45 -2.37 -18.55
CA THR A 168 3.39 -2.10 -17.47
C THR A 168 2.86 -2.65 -16.13
N GLN A 169 3.68 -3.45 -15.44
CA GLN A 169 3.32 -4.05 -14.15
C GLN A 169 3.71 -3.11 -13.01
N HIS A 170 2.72 -2.53 -12.33
CA HIS A 170 2.91 -1.55 -11.27
C HIS A 170 2.76 -2.15 -9.87
N VAL A 171 3.69 -1.82 -8.96
CA VAL A 171 3.58 -2.09 -7.53
C VAL A 171 3.74 -0.82 -6.73
N LEU A 172 2.75 -0.51 -5.89
CA LEU A 172 2.81 0.60 -4.94
C LEU A 172 2.92 0.08 -3.51
N CYS A 173 3.94 0.50 -2.79
CA CYS A 173 4.08 0.22 -1.37
C CYS A 173 3.40 1.31 -0.54
N GLY A 174 2.47 0.90 0.31
CA GLY A 174 1.83 1.79 1.29
C GLY A 174 0.70 1.09 2.04
N ALA A 175 0.34 1.64 3.21
CA ALA A 175 -0.60 1.01 4.13
C ALA A 175 -2.03 1.57 4.01
N ASP A 176 -2.24 2.68 3.32
CA ASP A 176 -3.51 3.39 3.33
C ASP A 176 -4.58 2.72 2.45
N ALA A 177 -5.84 2.85 2.86
CA ALA A 177 -6.97 2.32 2.11
C ALA A 177 -7.23 3.12 0.83
N ASP A 178 -6.84 4.38 0.84
CA ASP A 178 -7.02 5.31 -0.27
C ASP A 178 -6.16 4.89 -1.47
N LEU A 179 -5.05 4.18 -1.25
CA LEU A 179 -4.22 3.60 -2.31
C LEU A 179 -4.98 2.63 -3.22
N ILE A 180 -5.97 1.90 -2.70
CA ILE A 180 -6.82 1.02 -3.54
C ILE A 180 -7.65 1.87 -4.50
N MET A 181 -8.25 2.96 -3.99
CA MET A 181 -9.08 3.86 -4.76
C MET A 181 -8.25 4.62 -5.79
N LEU A 182 -7.10 5.16 -5.36
CA LEU A 182 -6.15 5.86 -6.21
C LEU A 182 -5.59 4.94 -7.30
N GLY A 183 -5.23 3.70 -6.94
CA GLY A 183 -4.77 2.67 -7.87
C GLY A 183 -5.81 2.33 -8.94
N LEU A 184 -7.08 2.14 -8.55
CA LEU A 184 -8.18 1.94 -9.50
C LEU A 184 -8.39 3.15 -10.42
N ALA A 185 -8.28 4.37 -9.87
CA ALA A 185 -8.43 5.63 -10.61
C ALA A 185 -7.26 5.92 -11.58
N THR A 186 -6.16 5.16 -11.53
CA THR A 186 -5.14 5.21 -12.59
C THR A 186 -5.63 4.60 -13.90
N HIS A 187 -6.59 3.67 -13.81
CA HIS A 187 -7.00 2.70 -14.84
C HIS A 187 -5.84 1.97 -15.53
N GLU A 188 -4.73 1.77 -14.80
CA GLU A 188 -3.73 0.79 -15.20
C GLU A 188 -4.30 -0.61 -14.95
N PRO A 189 -4.32 -1.51 -15.96
CA PRO A 189 -4.89 -2.84 -15.80
C PRO A 189 -4.06 -3.70 -14.83
N ASN A 190 -2.76 -3.46 -14.77
CA ASN A 190 -1.78 -4.27 -14.04
C ASN A 190 -1.22 -3.51 -12.83
N PHE A 191 -2.06 -3.31 -11.82
CA PHE A 191 -1.71 -2.57 -10.62
C PHE A 191 -1.83 -3.43 -9.37
N THR A 192 -0.78 -3.45 -8.55
CA THR A 192 -0.72 -4.18 -7.29
C THR A 192 -0.28 -3.25 -6.17
N ILE A 193 -0.83 -3.42 -4.98
CA ILE A 193 -0.35 -2.74 -3.77
C ILE A 193 0.38 -3.77 -2.92
N ILE A 194 1.56 -3.42 -2.40
CA ILE A 194 2.27 -4.20 -1.39
C ILE A 194 2.15 -3.49 -0.05
N ARG A 195 1.85 -4.26 1.00
CA ARG A 195 1.73 -3.72 2.36
C ARG A 195 2.03 -4.79 3.39
N GLU A 196 2.30 -4.35 4.61
CA GLU A 196 2.34 -5.23 5.77
C GLU A 196 0.95 -5.82 6.08
N GLU A 197 0.95 -7.10 6.42
CA GLU A 197 -0.25 -7.82 6.84
C GLU A 197 -0.65 -7.40 8.25
N PHE A 198 -1.84 -6.82 8.36
CA PHE A 198 -2.42 -6.53 9.67
C PHE A 198 -3.00 -7.80 10.29
N LYS A 199 -2.30 -8.38 11.26
CA LYS A 199 -2.81 -9.49 12.08
C LYS A 199 -3.55 -8.95 13.31
N PRO A 200 -4.89 -8.95 13.33
CA PRO A 200 -5.64 -8.52 14.51
C PRO A 200 -5.36 -9.44 15.70
N ASN A 201 -5.43 -8.89 16.92
CA ASN A 201 -5.28 -9.61 18.18
C ASN A 201 -3.87 -10.19 18.45
N LYS A 202 -2.81 -9.60 17.88
CA LYS A 202 -1.46 -9.86 18.40
C LYS A 202 -1.42 -9.47 19.89
N PRO A 203 -0.97 -10.36 20.78
CA PRO A 203 -0.84 -10.01 22.19
C PRO A 203 0.23 -8.91 22.33
N LYS A 204 -0.17 -7.74 22.84
CA LYS A 204 0.74 -6.63 23.11
C LYS A 204 1.39 -6.81 24.49
N PRO A 205 2.69 -6.54 24.65
CA PRO A 205 3.32 -6.52 25.97
C PRO A 205 2.75 -5.40 26.83
N CYS A 206 2.66 -5.64 28.14
CA CYS A 206 2.24 -4.64 29.10
C CYS A 206 3.25 -3.47 29.15
N ASP A 207 2.76 -2.23 29.04
CA ASP A 207 3.59 -1.01 29.07
C ASP A 207 4.39 -0.82 30.37
N ILE A 208 3.99 -1.50 31.46
CA ILE A 208 4.62 -1.37 32.77
C ILE A 208 5.69 -2.44 33.00
N CYS A 209 5.40 -3.71 32.71
CA CYS A 209 6.28 -4.84 33.05
C CYS A 209 6.81 -5.63 31.84
N GLY A 210 6.37 -5.31 30.63
CA GLY A 210 6.77 -6.00 29.39
C GLY A 210 6.22 -7.42 29.23
N GLN A 211 5.40 -7.92 30.16
CA GLN A 211 4.84 -9.28 30.08
C GLN A 211 3.53 -9.32 29.28
N LEU A 212 3.22 -10.48 28.69
CA LEU A 212 1.98 -10.72 27.94
C LEU A 212 0.83 -11.18 28.86
N GLY A 213 -0.40 -11.04 28.36
CA GLY A 213 -1.58 -11.72 28.90
C GLY A 213 -2.38 -10.94 29.96
N HIS A 214 -2.11 -9.65 30.12
CA HIS A 214 -2.89 -8.77 30.98
C HIS A 214 -2.87 -7.32 30.47
N GLU A 215 -3.88 -6.52 30.83
CA GLU A 215 -3.90 -5.09 30.51
C GLU A 215 -3.10 -4.26 31.52
N MET A 216 -2.71 -3.03 31.18
CA MET A 216 -1.97 -2.11 32.07
C MET A 216 -2.62 -1.98 33.46
N ARG A 217 -3.95 -2.07 33.53
CA ARG A 217 -4.74 -1.98 34.77
C ARG A 217 -4.59 -3.18 35.70
N GLU A 218 -4.20 -4.32 35.15
CA GLU A 218 -4.05 -5.61 35.84
C GLU A 218 -2.57 -5.93 36.12
N CYS A 219 -1.66 -5.02 35.76
CA CYS A 219 -0.23 -5.20 35.94
C CYS A 219 0.16 -5.10 37.42
N THR A 220 0.91 -6.10 37.91
CA THR A 220 1.44 -6.15 39.28
C THR A 220 2.84 -5.54 39.41
N GLY A 221 3.44 -5.03 38.33
CA GLY A 221 4.77 -4.41 38.33
C GLY A 221 5.92 -5.39 38.59
N SER A 222 5.72 -6.68 38.30
CA SER A 222 6.72 -7.73 38.53
C SER A 222 7.89 -7.60 37.56
N GLU A 223 9.12 -7.92 38.01
CA GLU A 223 10.29 -7.92 37.12
C GLU A 223 10.13 -8.92 35.96
N PRO A 224 10.66 -8.61 34.76
CA PRO A 224 10.64 -9.54 33.63
C PRO A 224 11.29 -10.87 34.02
N ASN A 225 10.57 -11.98 33.87
CA ASN A 225 11.10 -13.30 34.17
C ASN A 225 12.33 -13.56 33.28
N GLN A 226 13.52 -13.78 33.86
CA GLN A 226 14.78 -14.05 33.15
C GLN A 226 14.78 -15.39 32.36
N ARG A 227 13.65 -16.11 32.32
CA ARG A 227 13.41 -17.24 31.43
C ARG A 227 12.43 -16.82 30.34
N GLN A 228 12.86 -15.89 29.50
CA GLN A 228 12.36 -15.94 28.13
C GLN A 228 13.17 -17.06 27.45
N GLU A 229 12.54 -18.22 27.27
CA GLU A 229 12.76 -18.92 26.00
C GLU A 229 12.66 -17.83 24.93
N GLU A 230 13.54 -17.85 23.93
CA GLU A 230 13.44 -17.03 22.71
C GLU A 230 12.13 -17.38 21.99
N ALA A 231 10.99 -17.09 22.61
CA ALA A 231 9.67 -17.18 22.05
C ALA A 231 9.59 -15.99 21.12
N ALA A 232 10.16 -16.14 19.93
CA ALA A 232 10.04 -15.33 18.72
C ALA A 232 9.14 -14.10 18.90
N PHE A 233 9.63 -13.11 19.66
CA PHE A 233 8.86 -11.92 19.99
C PHE A 233 9.14 -10.96 18.85
N GLY A 234 8.13 -10.78 18.01
CA GLY A 234 8.29 -10.24 16.66
C GLY A 234 8.35 -11.35 15.63
N SER A 235 7.22 -12.00 15.34
CA SER A 235 7.06 -12.66 14.04
C SER A 235 7.43 -11.63 12.96
N GLU A 236 8.39 -11.96 12.10
CA GLU A 236 8.80 -11.10 10.98
C GLU A 236 7.53 -10.58 10.30
N CYS A 237 7.41 -9.26 10.19
CA CYS A 237 6.20 -8.64 9.63
C CYS A 237 6.00 -9.15 8.21
N GLN A 238 4.89 -9.84 7.92
CA GLN A 238 4.66 -10.47 6.62
C GLN A 238 4.07 -9.47 5.64
N TYR A 239 4.54 -9.49 4.40
CA TYR A 239 3.97 -8.67 3.33
C TYR A 239 2.87 -9.42 2.57
N ILE A 240 1.85 -8.68 2.15
CA ILE A 240 0.79 -9.14 1.26
C ILE A 240 0.71 -8.26 0.01
N PHE A 241 0.33 -8.88 -1.10
CA PHE A 241 -0.09 -8.18 -2.31
C PHE A 241 -1.60 -8.06 -2.36
N VAL A 242 -2.07 -6.87 -2.74
CA VAL A 242 -3.47 -6.54 -3.02
C VAL A 242 -3.56 -6.28 -4.52
N ARG A 243 -4.10 -7.24 -5.25
CA ARG A 243 -4.08 -7.32 -6.72
C ARG A 243 -5.28 -6.60 -7.32
N LEU A 244 -5.10 -5.37 -7.80
CA LEU A 244 -6.21 -4.56 -8.31
C LEU A 244 -6.74 -5.08 -9.65
N ASN A 245 -5.94 -5.78 -10.44
CA ASN A 245 -6.42 -6.50 -11.63
C ASN A 245 -7.52 -7.53 -11.27
N VAL A 246 -7.31 -8.30 -10.19
CA VAL A 246 -8.30 -9.26 -9.68
C VAL A 246 -9.51 -8.54 -9.10
N LEU A 247 -9.30 -7.43 -8.37
CA LEU A 247 -10.41 -6.60 -7.87
C LEU A 247 -11.28 -6.07 -9.03
N ARG A 248 -10.65 -5.65 -10.13
CA ARG A 248 -11.37 -5.18 -11.33
C ARG A 248 -12.23 -6.29 -11.93
N GLU A 249 -11.78 -7.54 -11.97
CA GLU A 249 -12.63 -8.67 -12.41
C GLU A 249 -13.86 -8.87 -11.50
N TYR A 250 -13.71 -8.72 -10.18
CA TYR A 250 -14.83 -8.75 -9.25
C TYR A 250 -15.80 -7.59 -9.51
N LEU A 251 -15.27 -6.38 -9.65
CA LEU A 251 -16.06 -5.18 -9.91
C LEU A 251 -16.76 -5.25 -11.28
N GLU A 252 -16.17 -5.86 -12.30
CA GLU A 252 -16.80 -6.02 -13.61
C GLU A 252 -18.08 -6.84 -13.51
N ARG A 253 -18.06 -7.94 -12.75
CA ARG A 253 -19.25 -8.75 -12.47
C ARG A 253 -20.24 -8.00 -11.59
N GLU A 254 -19.74 -7.34 -10.56
CA GLU A 254 -20.57 -6.67 -9.57
C GLU A 254 -21.25 -5.42 -10.11
N LEU A 255 -20.61 -4.67 -11.01
CA LEU A 255 -21.13 -3.42 -11.57
C LEU A 255 -21.86 -3.63 -12.90
N SER A 256 -21.89 -4.86 -13.43
CA SER A 256 -22.64 -5.22 -14.62
C SER A 256 -24.11 -4.80 -14.53
N MET A 257 -24.57 -4.14 -15.59
CA MET A 257 -25.93 -3.61 -15.76
C MET A 257 -26.40 -3.93 -17.19
N PRO A 258 -27.00 -5.11 -17.43
CA PRO A 258 -27.53 -5.46 -18.74
C PRO A 258 -28.74 -4.61 -19.12
N ASN A 259 -29.03 -4.47 -20.41
CA ASN A 259 -30.20 -3.75 -20.95
C ASN A 259 -30.25 -2.25 -20.60
N LEU A 260 -29.09 -1.59 -20.48
CA LEU A 260 -29.04 -0.14 -20.37
C LEU A 260 -29.44 0.54 -21.69
N PRO A 261 -30.09 1.72 -21.63
CA PRO A 261 -30.44 2.49 -22.83
C PRO A 261 -29.22 3.18 -23.48
N PHE A 262 -28.02 3.00 -22.94
CA PHE A 262 -26.76 3.54 -23.42
C PHE A 262 -25.64 2.49 -23.36
N LYS A 263 -24.53 2.73 -24.08
CA LYS A 263 -23.35 1.85 -24.06
C LYS A 263 -22.72 1.82 -22.66
N TYR A 264 -22.70 0.64 -22.05
CA TYR A 264 -22.00 0.38 -20.80
C TYR A 264 -20.48 0.56 -20.99
N ASP A 265 -19.84 1.20 -20.02
CA ASP A 265 -18.41 1.47 -19.99
C ASP A 265 -17.91 1.12 -18.59
N PHE A 266 -17.08 0.07 -18.51
CA PHE A 266 -16.62 -0.45 -17.23
C PHE A 266 -15.69 0.53 -16.51
N GLU A 267 -14.82 1.26 -17.22
CA GLU A 267 -13.92 2.23 -16.59
C GLU A 267 -14.71 3.34 -15.89
N ARG A 268 -15.83 3.76 -16.49
CA ARG A 268 -16.73 4.74 -15.89
C ARG A 268 -17.49 4.18 -14.69
N ALA A 269 -17.88 2.91 -14.72
CA ALA A 269 -18.48 2.28 -13.56
C ALA A 269 -17.48 2.16 -12.38
N VAL A 270 -16.19 1.95 -12.67
CA VAL A 270 -15.12 1.97 -11.66
C VAL A 270 -14.94 3.38 -11.08
N ASP A 271 -14.94 4.44 -11.90
CA ASP A 271 -14.91 5.83 -11.43
C ASP A 271 -16.06 6.11 -10.44
N ASP A 272 -17.28 5.71 -10.80
CA ASP A 272 -18.46 5.88 -9.97
C ASP A 272 -18.38 5.06 -8.67
N TRP A 273 -17.80 3.86 -8.72
CA TRP A 273 -17.57 3.04 -7.54
C TRP A 273 -16.55 3.67 -6.58
N VAL A 274 -15.43 4.17 -7.10
CA VAL A 274 -14.44 4.92 -6.33
C VAL A 274 -15.08 6.15 -5.68
N PHE A 275 -15.87 6.89 -6.44
CA PHE A 275 -16.59 8.05 -5.92
C PHE A 275 -17.59 7.67 -4.81
N MET A 276 -18.32 6.56 -4.98
CA MET A 276 -19.23 6.05 -3.94
C MET A 276 -18.49 5.68 -2.65
N CYS A 277 -17.29 5.13 -2.74
CA CYS A 277 -16.49 4.80 -1.56
C CYS A 277 -16.15 6.03 -0.72
N PHE A 278 -16.01 7.22 -1.32
CA PHE A 278 -15.81 8.47 -0.57
C PHE A 278 -16.98 8.84 0.35
N PHE A 279 -18.22 8.40 0.07
CA PHE A 279 -19.37 8.65 0.96
C PHE A 279 -19.33 7.82 2.24
N VAL A 280 -18.66 6.66 2.20
CA VAL A 280 -18.50 5.82 3.39
C VAL A 280 -17.42 6.42 4.33
N GLY A 281 -16.56 7.29 3.78
CA GLY A 281 -15.68 8.22 4.47
C GLY A 281 -14.45 8.55 3.63
N ASN A 282 -13.61 9.45 4.10
CA ASN A 282 -12.26 9.71 3.59
C ASN A 282 -11.60 10.66 4.59
N ASP A 283 -10.34 11.01 4.37
CA ASP A 283 -9.60 11.89 5.29
C ASP A 283 -10.08 13.34 5.25
N PHE A 284 -10.80 13.75 4.19
CA PHE A 284 -11.27 15.12 4.00
C PHE A 284 -12.70 15.37 4.50
N LEU A 285 -13.54 14.32 4.54
CA LEU A 285 -14.96 14.43 4.89
C LEU A 285 -15.34 13.45 6.01
N PRO A 286 -16.10 13.90 7.02
CA PRO A 286 -16.66 12.98 8.00
C PRO A 286 -17.59 11.98 7.30
N HIS A 287 -17.51 10.71 7.68
CA HIS A 287 -18.44 9.69 7.21
C HIS A 287 -19.89 10.09 7.49
N LEU A 288 -20.79 9.78 6.56
CA LEU A 288 -22.22 9.98 6.79
C LEU A 288 -22.68 9.06 7.93
N PRO A 289 -23.43 9.55 8.94
CA PRO A 289 -23.82 8.75 10.09
C PRO A 289 -24.62 7.48 9.76
N SER A 290 -25.27 7.45 8.59
CA SER A 290 -26.06 6.32 8.10
C SER A 290 -25.28 5.33 7.23
N LEU A 291 -23.97 5.54 7.01
CA LEU A 291 -23.15 4.73 6.12
C LEU A 291 -21.89 4.22 6.84
N GLU A 292 -22.01 3.03 7.43
CA GLU A 292 -20.87 2.31 8.01
C GLU A 292 -20.49 1.08 7.17
N ILE A 293 -19.20 0.88 6.88
CA ILE A 293 -18.70 -0.31 6.16
C ILE A 293 -19.20 -1.60 6.83
N ARG A 294 -19.17 -1.65 8.16
CA ARG A 294 -19.54 -2.84 8.95
C ARG A 294 -21.01 -3.24 8.77
N GLU A 295 -21.85 -2.29 8.37
CA GLU A 295 -23.28 -2.48 8.11
C GLU A 295 -23.61 -2.69 6.62
N GLY A 296 -22.59 -2.92 5.77
CA GLY A 296 -22.77 -3.15 4.34
C GLY A 296 -23.08 -1.87 3.56
N ALA A 297 -22.56 -0.71 3.99
CA ALA A 297 -22.80 0.57 3.31
C ALA A 297 -22.39 0.54 1.82
N ILE A 298 -21.26 -0.08 1.48
CA ILE A 298 -20.78 -0.16 0.09
C ILE A 298 -21.76 -0.97 -0.77
N ASP A 299 -22.22 -2.12 -0.29
CA ASP A 299 -23.19 -2.97 -1.00
C ASP A 299 -24.50 -2.24 -1.25
N ARG A 300 -24.96 -1.49 -0.24
CA ARG A 300 -26.16 -0.66 -0.32
C ARG A 300 -26.01 0.47 -1.34
N LEU A 301 -24.87 1.15 -1.35
CA LEU A 301 -24.57 2.21 -2.32
C LEU A 301 -24.55 1.67 -3.75
N VAL A 302 -23.90 0.52 -3.99
CA VAL A 302 -23.89 -0.14 -5.30
C VAL A 302 -25.31 -0.48 -5.77
N ALA A 303 -26.15 -1.04 -4.89
CA ALA A 303 -27.55 -1.35 -5.22
C ALA A 303 -28.37 -0.10 -5.57
N LEU A 304 -28.20 0.99 -4.80
CA LEU A 304 -28.87 2.27 -5.06
C LEU A 304 -28.39 2.92 -6.36
N TYR A 305 -27.08 2.88 -6.61
CA TYR A 305 -26.46 3.35 -7.85
C TYR A 305 -27.09 2.66 -9.06
N LYS A 306 -27.10 1.33 -9.10
CA LYS A 306 -27.73 0.59 -10.22
C LYS A 306 -29.20 0.98 -10.42
N LYS A 307 -29.97 1.03 -9.33
CA LYS A 307 -31.39 1.41 -9.38
C LYS A 307 -31.58 2.81 -9.95
N ALA A 308 -30.74 3.75 -9.55
CA ALA A 308 -30.81 5.12 -10.03
C ALA A 308 -30.42 5.21 -11.52
N VAL A 309 -29.38 4.48 -11.98
CA VAL A 309 -28.98 4.45 -13.40
C VAL A 309 -30.11 3.92 -14.28
N TYR A 310 -30.77 2.82 -13.88
CA TYR A 310 -31.92 2.29 -14.61
C TYR A 310 -33.12 3.25 -14.62
N LYS A 311 -33.35 3.97 -13.51
CA LYS A 311 -34.50 4.88 -13.38
C LYS A 311 -34.33 6.15 -14.21
N THR A 312 -33.14 6.76 -14.17
CA THR A 312 -32.87 8.00 -14.90
C THR A 312 -32.66 7.74 -16.38
N GLY A 313 -32.25 6.52 -16.77
CA GLY A 313 -31.90 6.20 -18.15
C GLY A 313 -30.65 6.95 -18.64
N VAL A 314 -29.97 7.64 -17.74
CA VAL A 314 -28.75 8.41 -17.95
C VAL A 314 -27.76 8.06 -16.84
N ARG A 315 -26.49 8.38 -17.05
CA ARG A 315 -25.46 8.21 -16.03
C ARG A 315 -25.75 9.16 -14.86
N ILE A 316 -25.58 8.69 -13.62
CA ILE A 316 -25.83 9.51 -12.42
C ILE A 316 -24.66 10.44 -12.16
N PHE A 317 -23.45 9.90 -12.28
CA PHE A 317 -22.22 10.64 -12.09
C PHE A 317 -21.52 10.73 -13.45
N LEU A 318 -21.15 11.96 -13.80
CA LEU A 318 -20.17 12.22 -14.85
C LEU A 318 -18.92 12.72 -14.12
N MET A 319 -18.01 11.82 -13.81
CA MET A 319 -16.65 12.16 -13.45
C MET A 319 -15.88 12.37 -14.77
N ASN A 320 -15.80 13.61 -15.26
CA ASN A 320 -14.94 13.91 -16.43
C ASN A 320 -13.79 14.79 -15.97
N GLU A 321 -12.55 14.31 -16.11
CA GLU A 321 -11.34 15.07 -15.73
C GLU A 321 -11.39 15.66 -14.31
N LYS A 322 -11.81 14.85 -13.32
CA LYS A 322 -11.97 15.28 -11.91
C LYS A 322 -13.07 16.33 -11.66
N LYS A 323 -13.96 16.59 -12.63
CA LYS A 323 -15.19 17.37 -12.40
C LYS A 323 -16.36 16.43 -12.19
N LEU A 324 -17.05 16.61 -11.07
CA LEU A 324 -18.30 15.95 -10.78
C LEU A 324 -19.44 16.72 -11.45
N PHE A 325 -20.11 16.08 -12.40
CA PHE A 325 -21.42 16.50 -12.85
C PHE A 325 -22.44 15.53 -12.25
N ILE A 326 -23.32 16.04 -11.41
CA ILE A 326 -24.54 15.33 -11.00
C ILE A 326 -25.55 15.64 -12.09
N LEU A 327 -25.90 14.63 -12.90
CA LEU A 327 -26.83 14.77 -14.02
C LEU A 327 -28.30 14.66 -13.59
#